data_AF-A0A9P5HFY6-F1
#
_entry.id   AF-A0A9P5HFY6-F1
#
_cell.length_a   1.000
_cell.length_b   1.000
_cell.length_c   1.000
_cell.angle_alpha   90.00
_cell.angle_beta   90.00
_cell.angle_gamma   90.00
#
_symmetry.space_group_name_H-M   'P 1'
#
loop_
_entity.id
_entity.type
_entity.pdbx_description
1 polymer ?
#
loop_
_entity_poly.entity_id
_entity_poly.type
_entity_poly.pdbx_seq_one_letter_code
_entity_poly.pdbx_strand_id
1 'polypeptide(L)'
;MDTGLNSRMNAQALIQSSVFENVGKKAIFTESSSEVGYVVAEDVILGGESENTAPVGTLSTSNIPYSFSLLGSANVKAAVTKEAGQTLSF
;
A
#
# COMPACT_ATOMS: atom_id res chain seq x y z
N MET A 1 6.50 12.65 -7.09
CA MET A 1 5.32 12.23 -6.31
C MET A 1 5.87 12.12 -4.91
N ASP A 2 5.31 12.87 -3.97
CA ASP A 2 6.02 13.15 -2.71
C ASP A 2 5.39 12.38 -1.53
N THR A 3 4.22 11.76 -1.76
CA THR A 3 3.49 10.97 -0.77
C THR A 3 2.70 9.82 -1.43
N GLY A 4 2.38 8.79 -0.65
CA GLY A 4 1.53 7.65 -1.01
C GLY A 4 0.31 7.54 -0.10
N LEU A 5 0.18 6.45 0.66
CA LEU A 5 -0.96 6.22 1.54
C LEU A 5 -0.87 7.05 2.83
N ASN A 6 -1.87 7.89 3.08
CA ASN A 6 -2.03 8.65 4.32
C ASN A 6 -3.24 8.14 5.12
N SER A 7 -3.00 7.32 6.15
CA SER A 7 -4.07 6.85 7.05
C SER A 7 -4.35 7.92 8.11
N ARG A 8 -5.61 8.35 8.28
CA ARG A 8 -6.00 9.50 9.12
C ARG A 8 -7.26 9.19 9.92
N MET A 9 -7.50 9.93 11.00
CA MET A 9 -8.77 9.91 11.73
C MET A 9 -9.18 8.51 12.22
N ASN A 10 -8.28 7.82 12.93
CA ASN A 10 -8.44 6.43 13.40
C ASN A 10 -8.67 5.38 12.31
N ALA A 11 -8.51 5.73 11.03
CA ALA A 11 -8.63 4.75 9.96
C ALA A 11 -7.62 3.61 10.13
N GLN A 12 -8.02 2.42 9.72
CA GLN A 12 -7.19 1.22 9.65
C GLN A 12 -7.03 0.84 8.18
N ALA A 13 -5.79 0.65 7.72
CA ALA A 13 -5.51 0.12 6.39
C ALA A 13 -4.71 -1.17 6.49
N LEU A 14 -5.05 -2.13 5.63
CA LEU A 14 -4.28 -3.35 5.41
C LEU A 14 -3.73 -3.26 3.99
N ILE A 15 -2.40 -3.16 3.85
CA ILE A 15 -1.69 -3.08 2.58
C ILE A 15 -0.94 -4.37 2.40
N GLN A 16 -1.27 -5.13 1.37
CA GLN A 16 -0.70 -6.44 1.12
C GLN A 16 -0.16 -6.54 -0.31
N SER A 17 0.94 -7.28 -0.49
CA SER A 17 1.49 -7.62 -1.82
C SER A 17 1.57 -6.41 -2.74
N SER A 18 2.26 -5.36 -2.31
CA SER A 18 2.32 -4.05 -2.99
C SER A 18 3.76 -3.56 -3.16
N VAL A 19 3.98 -2.68 -4.13
CA VAL A 19 5.30 -2.11 -4.43
C VAL A 19 5.19 -0.59 -4.48
N PHE A 20 6.02 0.10 -3.70
CA PHE A 20 6.18 1.55 -3.73
C PHE A 20 7.62 1.83 -4.18
N GLU A 21 7.78 2.41 -5.36
CA GLU A 21 9.09 2.84 -5.90
C GLU A 21 9.04 4.34 -6.20
N ASN A 22 10.05 5.08 -5.74
CA ASN A 22 10.20 6.52 -6.01
C ASN A 22 9.01 7.39 -5.54
N VAL A 23 8.41 7.04 -4.39
CA VAL A 23 7.31 7.80 -3.76
C VAL A 23 7.84 8.83 -2.73
N GLY A 24 9.13 8.76 -2.37
CA GLY A 24 9.74 9.55 -1.30
C GLY A 24 9.40 9.01 0.09
N LYS A 25 9.91 9.66 1.14
CA LYS A 25 9.81 9.19 2.55
C LYS A 25 8.40 9.01 3.09
N LYS A 26 7.39 9.55 2.40
CA LYS A 26 5.98 9.48 2.83
C LYS A 26 5.18 8.49 1.99
N ALA A 27 5.74 7.31 1.72
CA ALA A 27 5.05 6.28 0.95
C ALA A 27 3.85 5.68 1.71
N ILE A 28 4.01 5.40 3.01
CA ILE A 28 2.93 5.00 3.92
C ILE A 28 3.11 5.81 5.22
N PHE A 29 2.13 6.64 5.59
CA PHE A 29 2.29 7.59 6.69
C PHE A 29 0.95 8.01 7.32
N THR A 30 1.03 8.83 8.36
CA THR A 30 -0.12 9.49 8.99
C THR A 30 0.21 10.94 9.33
N GLU A 31 -0.45 11.90 8.69
CA GLU A 31 -0.25 13.33 8.96
C GLU A 31 -1.50 14.16 8.60
N SER A 32 -1.49 15.44 9.03
CA SER A 32 -2.45 16.48 8.63
C SER A 32 -3.89 16.29 9.12
N SER A 33 -4.11 15.54 10.20
CA SER A 33 -5.42 15.35 10.86
C SER A 33 -5.33 15.49 12.37
N SER A 34 -6.47 15.67 13.05
CA SER A 34 -6.54 15.75 14.51
C SER A 34 -6.18 14.43 15.20
N GLU A 35 -6.37 13.31 14.51
CA GLU A 35 -6.07 11.98 15.01
C GLU A 35 -5.30 11.18 13.96
N VAL A 36 -4.36 10.36 14.42
CA VAL A 36 -3.58 9.46 13.57
C VAL A 36 -4.45 8.36 12.99
N GLY A 37 -3.99 7.77 11.88
CA GLY A 37 -4.48 6.49 11.40
C GLY A 37 -3.41 5.41 11.56
N TYR A 38 -3.78 4.18 11.25
CA TYR A 38 -2.96 2.99 11.46
C TYR A 38 -2.89 2.16 10.19
N VAL A 39 -1.77 1.46 9.99
CA VAL A 39 -1.53 0.63 8.81
C VAL A 39 -0.87 -0.68 9.21
N VAL A 40 -1.39 -1.78 8.71
CA VAL A 40 -0.72 -3.09 8.70
C VAL A 40 -0.19 -3.30 7.28
N ALA A 41 1.13 -3.43 7.12
CA ALA A 41 1.80 -3.63 5.84
C ALA A 41 2.45 -5.02 5.81
N GLU A 42 1.99 -5.89 4.92
CA GLU A 42 2.46 -7.28 4.81
C GLU A 42 2.91 -7.56 3.37
N ASP A 43 4.10 -8.12 3.19
CA ASP A 43 4.66 -8.34 1.84
C ASP A 43 4.59 -7.04 0.99
N VAL A 44 5.22 -5.97 1.48
CA VAL A 44 5.28 -4.68 0.78
C VAL A 44 6.74 -4.36 0.47
N ILE A 45 7.05 -4.09 -0.79
CA ILE A 45 8.36 -3.59 -1.22
C ILE A 45 8.33 -2.06 -1.14
N LEU A 46 9.22 -1.50 -0.33
CA LEU A 46 9.51 -0.06 -0.26
C LEU A 46 10.87 0.17 -0.93
N GLY A 47 10.85 0.62 -2.18
CA GLY A 47 12.03 0.89 -2.99
C GLY A 47 12.45 2.37 -2.96
N GLY A 48 13.75 2.61 -3.13
CA GLY A 48 14.32 3.96 -3.08
C GLY A 48 14.24 4.57 -1.69
N GLU A 49 13.80 5.82 -1.59
CA GLU A 49 13.57 6.51 -0.31
C GLU A 49 12.17 6.25 0.29
N SER A 50 11.41 5.30 -0.26
CA SER A 50 10.06 5.00 0.23
C SER A 50 10.14 4.45 1.65
N GLU A 51 9.34 5.01 2.56
CA GLU A 51 9.29 4.57 3.96
C GLU A 51 7.85 4.37 4.42
N ASN A 52 7.67 3.46 5.37
CA ASN A 52 6.45 3.32 6.16
C ASN A 52 6.70 3.88 7.56
N THR A 53 6.04 5.00 7.87
CA THR A 53 6.11 5.66 9.17
C THR A 53 4.77 5.64 9.90
N ALA A 54 3.74 5.00 9.33
CA ALA A 54 2.44 4.89 9.97
C ALA A 54 2.50 3.91 11.17
N PRO A 55 1.85 4.25 12.30
CA PRO A 55 1.68 3.32 13.41
C PRO A 55 0.98 2.02 12.98
N VAL A 56 1.37 0.90 13.56
CA VAL A 56 0.79 -0.41 13.24
C VAL A 56 -0.62 -0.52 13.80
N GLY A 57 -1.54 -0.99 12.96
CA GLY A 57 -2.94 -1.22 13.31
C GLY A 57 -3.26 -2.64 13.78
N THR A 58 -4.53 -2.98 13.78
CA THR A 58 -5.03 -4.32 14.16
C THR A 58 -5.78 -5.02 13.01
N LEU A 59 -5.94 -4.36 11.86
CA LEU A 59 -6.64 -4.94 10.71
C LEU A 59 -5.82 -6.08 10.11
N SER A 60 -6.44 -7.23 9.89
CA SER A 60 -5.84 -8.44 9.32
C SER A 60 -6.73 -9.03 8.24
N THR A 61 -6.21 -10.00 7.47
CA THR A 61 -7.00 -10.72 6.45
C THR A 61 -8.25 -11.36 7.04
N SER A 62 -8.24 -11.77 8.31
CA SER A 62 -9.42 -12.35 8.99
C SER A 62 -10.60 -11.37 9.12
N ASN A 63 -10.34 -10.06 9.01
CA ASN A 63 -11.35 -9.01 9.07
C ASN A 63 -11.97 -8.70 7.70
N ILE A 64 -11.43 -9.26 6.62
CA ILE A 64 -11.87 -8.98 5.25
C ILE A 64 -12.98 -9.98 4.88
N PRO A 65 -14.19 -9.54 4.52
CA PRO A 65 -15.36 -10.42 4.36
C PRO A 65 -15.40 -11.14 3.00
N TYR A 66 -14.30 -11.12 2.24
CA TYR A 66 -14.17 -11.72 0.92
C TYR A 66 -12.82 -12.40 0.78
N SER A 67 -12.78 -13.45 -0.04
CA SER A 67 -11.55 -14.18 -0.35
C SER A 67 -10.77 -13.50 -1.46
N PHE A 68 -9.45 -13.53 -1.35
CA PHE A 68 -8.53 -13.07 -2.38
C PHE A 68 -7.25 -13.92 -2.35
N SER A 69 -6.46 -13.82 -3.40
CA SER A 69 -5.11 -14.40 -3.47
C SER A 69 -4.12 -13.28 -3.71
N LEU A 70 -3.01 -13.32 -2.99
CA LEU A 70 -1.92 -12.36 -3.14
C LEU A 70 -0.95 -12.84 -4.22
N LEU A 71 -0.49 -11.93 -5.06
CA LEU A 71 0.43 -12.23 -6.16
C LEU A 71 1.89 -12.35 -5.70
N GLY A 72 2.20 -11.79 -4.54
CA GLY A 72 3.56 -11.58 -4.05
C GLY A 72 4.10 -10.26 -4.58
N SER A 73 4.54 -9.36 -3.69
CA SER A 73 5.02 -8.02 -4.05
C SER A 73 6.06 -8.01 -5.17
N ALA A 74 6.96 -8.98 -5.21
CA ALA A 74 7.99 -9.12 -6.25
C ALA A 74 7.42 -9.26 -7.68
N ASN A 75 6.20 -9.78 -7.82
CA ASN A 75 5.55 -10.03 -9.10
C ASN A 75 4.60 -8.89 -9.54
N VAL A 76 4.20 -8.03 -8.60
CA VAL A 76 3.16 -7.01 -8.81
C VAL A 76 3.53 -6.03 -9.91
N LYS A 77 4.77 -5.52 -9.90
CA LYS A 77 5.22 -4.55 -10.90
C LYS A 77 5.06 -5.12 -12.31
N ALA A 78 5.55 -6.33 -12.55
CA ALA A 78 5.47 -6.99 -13.85
C ALA A 78 4.03 -7.23 -14.29
N ALA A 79 3.18 -7.77 -13.41
CA ALA A 79 1.77 -8.02 -13.71
C ALA A 79 0.99 -6.73 -13.99
N VAL A 80 1.12 -5.70 -13.14
CA VAL A 80 0.43 -4.42 -13.32
C VAL A 80 0.85 -3.74 -14.63
N THR A 81 2.15 -3.70 -14.95
CA THR A 81 2.59 -3.10 -16.23
C THR A 81 2.11 -3.84 -17.46
N LYS A 82 1.80 -5.14 -17.32
CA LYS A 82 1.30 -5.97 -18.43
C LYS A 82 -0.22 -5.87 -18.59
N GLU A 83 -0.96 -5.78 -17.49
CA GLU A 83 -2.41 -6.03 -17.47
C GLU A 83 -3.25 -4.78 -17.14
N ALA A 84 -2.70 -3.79 -16.42
CA ALA A 84 -3.46 -2.63 -15.99
C ALA A 84 -3.51 -1.55 -17.07
N GLY A 85 -4.70 -0.96 -17.26
CA GLY A 85 -4.95 0.09 -18.25
C GLY A 85 -5.42 -0.45 -19.60
N GLN A 86 -5.65 0.45 -20.56
CA GLN A 86 -6.13 0.06 -21.88
C GLN A 86 -5.01 -0.60 -22.70
N THR A 87 -5.17 -1.88 -23.03
CA THR A 87 -4.32 -2.58 -24.00
C THR A 87 -4.90 -2.34 -25.40
N LEU A 88 -4.29 -1.45 -26.19
CA LEU A 88 -4.76 -1.18 -27.56
C LEU A 88 -4.37 -2.33 -28.49
N SER A 89 -5.36 -2.99 -29.10
CA SER A 89 -5.20 -3.88 -30.25
C SER A 89 -5.61 -3.13 -31.51
N PHE A 90 -4.75 -3.12 -32.54
CA PHE A 90 -5.00 -2.48 -33.84
C PHE A 90 -5.47 -3.51 -34.88
#